data_AF-A0A482VNI8-F1
#
_entry.id   AF-A0A482VNI8-F1
#
_cell.length_a   1.000
_cell.length_b   1.000
_cell.length_c   1.000
_cell.angle_alpha   90.00
_cell.angle_beta   90.00
_cell.angle_gamma   90.00
#
_symmetry.space_group_name_H-M   'P 1'
#
loop_
_entity.id
_entity.type
_entity.pdbx_description
1 polymer ?
#
loop_
_entity_poly.entity_id
_entity_poly.type
_entity_poly.pdbx_seq_one_letter_code
_entity_poly.pdbx_strand_id
1 'polypeptide(L)' 'MEVDVVWTFSVQNCMKEFRTEFPEVVVYRQFQETVSRCIKVFRETGSVTRKKGSGRPSKRTDETINAVEEIMENEPRTSI' A
#
# COMPACT_ATOMS: atom_id res chain seq x y z
N MET A 1 -16.30 5.09 -38.32
CA MET A 1 -15.21 5.76 -37.59
C MET A 1 -15.12 5.08 -36.25
N GLU A 2 -14.17 4.17 -36.12
CA GLU A 2 -13.89 3.46 -34.88
C GLU A 2 -13.03 4.42 -34.04
N VAL A 3 -13.62 5.01 -33.01
CA VAL A 3 -12.89 5.88 -32.10
C VAL A 3 -12.13 4.95 -31.18
N ASP A 4 -10.82 4.83 -31.39
CA ASP A 4 -9.90 4.23 -30.43
C ASP A 4 -9.94 5.07 -29.14
N VAL A 5 -10.91 4.76 -28.27
CA VAL A 5 -11.02 5.40 -26.97
C VAL A 5 -9.91 4.81 -26.11
N VAL A 6 -8.73 5.41 -26.21
CA VAL A 6 -7.64 5.18 -25.26
C VAL A 6 -8.18 5.58 -23.89
N TRP A 7 -8.49 4.59 -23.06
CA TRP A 7 -9.01 4.81 -21.72
C TRP A 7 -7.90 5.40 -20.86
N THR A 8 -7.87 6.72 -20.79
CA THR A 8 -6.87 7.47 -20.03
C THR A 8 -7.32 7.53 -18.57
N PHE A 9 -6.68 6.73 -17.71
CA PHE A 9 -6.97 6.74 -16.28
C PHE A 9 -6.65 8.12 -15.68
N SER A 10 -7.68 8.85 -15.27
CA SER A 10 -7.58 10.14 -14.59
C SER A 10 -8.26 10.06 -13.23
N VAL A 11 -7.46 10.16 -12.17
CA VAL A 11 -7.96 10.21 -10.79
C VAL A 11 -8.97 11.35 -10.61
N GLN A 12 -8.78 12.48 -11.29
CA GLN A 12 -9.72 13.61 -11.22
C GLN A 12 -11.09 13.27 -11.83
N ASN A 13 -11.11 12.55 -12.95
CA ASN A 13 -12.37 12.10 -13.57
C ASN A 13 -13.07 11.08 -12.67
N CYS A 14 -12.35 10.08 -12.17
CA CYS A 14 -12.92 9.10 -11.23
C CYS A 14 -13.49 9.76 -9.98
N MET A 15 -12.80 10.76 -9.41
CA MET A 15 -13.31 11.50 -8.25
C MET A 15 -14.54 12.35 -8.59
N LYS A 16 -14.64 12.86 -9.82
CA LYS A 16 -15.81 13.64 -10.27
C LYS A 16 -17.03 12.74 -10.45
N GLU A 17 -16.86 11.59 -11.09
CA GLU A 17 -17.89 10.55 -11.21
C GLU A 17 -18.36 10.08 -9.84
N PHE A 18 -17.43 9.75 -8.93
CA PHE A 18 -17.73 9.33 -7.56
C PHE A 18 -18.56 10.37 -6.79
N ARG A 19 -18.21 11.66 -6.88
CA ARG A 19 -18.97 12.73 -6.22
C ARG A 19 -20.35 12.95 -6.82
N THR A 20 -20.53 12.60 -8.09
CA THR A 20 -21.83 12.70 -8.77
C THR A 20 -22.75 11.59 -8.31
N GLU A 21 -22.22 10.37 -8.14
CA GLU A 21 -22.96 9.20 -7.68
C GLU A 21 -23.21 9.23 -6.16
N PHE A 22 -22.27 9.78 -5.38
CA PHE A 22 -22.33 9.84 -3.92
C PHE A 22 -22.15 11.28 -3.39
N PRO A 23 -23.13 12.18 -3.57
CA PRO A 23 -22.98 13.60 -3.23
C PRO A 23 -22.88 13.86 -1.72
N GLU A 24 -23.41 12.98 -0.88
CA GLU A 24 -23.37 13.10 0.59
C GLU A 24 -22.08 12.56 1.21
N VAL A 25 -21.25 11.84 0.42
CA VAL A 25 -20.01 11.29 0.92
C VAL A 25 -18.95 12.39 0.95
N VAL A 26 -18.63 12.87 2.15
CA VAL A 26 -17.50 13.77 2.37
C VAL A 26 -16.21 13.00 2.12
N VAL A 27 -15.59 13.27 0.97
CA VAL A 27 -14.25 12.75 0.66
C VAL A 27 -13.24 13.43 1.57
N TYR A 28 -12.87 12.74 2.65
CA TYR A 28 -11.89 13.24 3.60
C TYR A 28 -10.49 13.29 2.99
N ARG A 29 -9.66 14.23 3.42
CA ARG A 29 -8.25 14.36 2.97
C ARG A 29 -7.48 13.03 3.10
N GLN A 30 -7.75 12.26 4.15
CA GLN A 30 -7.18 10.94 4.41
C GLN A 30 -7.50 9.93 3.30
N PHE A 31 -8.66 10.02 2.66
CA PHE A 31 -9.01 9.18 1.52
C PHE A 31 -8.10 9.49 0.32
N GLN A 32 -7.93 10.77 0.00
CA GLN A 32 -7.05 11.19 -1.11
C GLN A 32 -5.60 10.78 -0.86
N GLU A 33 -5.09 10.98 0.36
CA GLU A 33 -3.74 10.55 0.75
C GLU A 33 -3.57 9.03 0.65
N THR A 34 -4.59 8.26 1.05
CA THR A 34 -4.59 6.80 0.94
C THR A 34 -4.59 6.35 -0.51
N VAL A 35 -5.42 6.96 -1.38
CA VAL A 35 -5.45 6.66 -2.82
C VAL A 35 -4.10 6.96 -3.46
N SER A 36 -3.52 8.13 -3.21
CA SER A 36 -2.19 8.50 -3.72
C SER A 36 -1.11 7.51 -3.28
N ARG A 37 -1.15 7.11 -2.00
CA ARG A 37 -0.23 6.09 -1.47
C ARG A 37 -0.42 4.74 -2.17
N CYS A 38 -1.64 4.26 -2.33
CA CYS A 38 -1.93 2.99 -3.00
C CYS A 38 -1.43 3.00 -4.45
N ILE A 39 -1.66 4.08 -5.19
CA ILE A 39 -1.18 4.21 -6.58
C ILE A 39 0.35 4.16 -6.62
N LYS A 40 1.03 4.86 -5.72
CA LYS A 40 2.51 4.83 -5.63
C LYS A 40 3.01 3.41 -5.36
N VAL A 41 2.50 2.75 -4.32
CA VAL A 41 2.91 1.39 -3.95
C VAL A 41 2.65 0.40 -5.09
N PHE A 42 1.51 0.53 -5.78
CA PHE A 42 1.20 -0.31 -6.94
C PHE A 42 2.19 -0.11 -8.09
N ARG A 43 2.56 1.14 -8.40
CA ARG A 43 3.54 1.42 -9.45
C ARG A 43 4.93 0.88 -9.12
N GLU A 44 5.31 0.91 -7.84
CA GLU A 44 6.62 0.43 -7.39
C GLU A 44 6.68 -1.10 -7.25
N THR A 45 5.60 -1.74 -6.81
CA THR A 45 5.61 -3.16 -6.40
C THR A 45 4.69 -4.07 -7.21
N GLY A 46 3.85 -3.51 -8.08
CA GLY A 46 2.81 -4.24 -8.80
C GLY A 46 1.62 -4.70 -7.94
N SER A 47 1.58 -4.34 -6.66
CA SER A 47 0.52 -4.72 -5.74
C SER A 47 0.19 -3.60 -4.75
N VAL A 48 -1.06 -3.54 -4.28
CA VAL A 48 -1.47 -2.71 -3.12
C VAL A 48 -1.65 -3.53 -1.86
N THR A 49 -1.64 -4.87 -1.98
CA THR A 49 -1.84 -5.78 -0.87
C THR A 49 -0.52 -6.15 -0.22
N ARG A 50 -0.57 -6.43 1.08
CA ARG A 50 0.59 -7.02 1.76
C ARG A 50 0.86 -8.40 1.20
N LYS A 51 2.13 -8.70 0.95
CA LYS A 51 2.58 -10.06 0.63
C LYS A 51 2.13 -11.00 1.76
N LYS A 52 1.51 -12.12 1.39
CA LYS A 52 1.12 -13.14 2.37
C LYS A 52 2.36 -13.57 3.16
N GLY A 53 2.27 -13.55 4.49
CA GLY A 53 3.40 -13.87 5.37
C GLY A 53 4.41 -12.73 5.58
N SER A 54 4.13 -11.50 5.16
CA SER A 54 5.01 -10.34 5.43
C SER A 54 4.99 -9.85 6.89
N GLY A 55 4.31 -10.58 7.78
CA GLY A 55 4.31 -10.27 9.20
C GLY A 55 5.56 -10.83 9.87
N ARG A 56 5.85 -10.35 11.09
CA ARG A 56 6.93 -10.93 11.89
C ARG A 56 6.64 -12.42 12.13
N PRO A 57 7.61 -13.33 11.89
CA PRO A 57 7.44 -14.74 12.21
C PRO A 57 7.01 -14.92 13.66
N SER A 58 5.96 -15.71 13.88
CA SER A 58 5.43 -15.97 15.22
C SER A 58 6.04 -17.22 15.87
N LYS A 59 6.67 -18.08 15.07
CA LYS A 59 7.35 -19.28 15.54
C LYS A 59 8.84 -18.99 15.72
N ARG A 60 9.41 -19.50 16.82
CA ARG A 60 10.86 -19.53 17.02
C ARG A 60 11.45 -20.70 16.24
N THR A 61 12.01 -20.39 15.09
CA THR A 61 12.89 -21.27 14.31
C THR A 61 14.34 -20.83 14.50
N ASP A 62 15.30 -21.69 14.18
CA ASP A 62 16.73 -21.37 14.27
C ASP A 62 17.06 -20.10 13.46
N GLU A 63 16.48 -19.97 12.26
CA GLU A 63 16.61 -18.75 11.45
C GLU A 63 16.14 -17.48 12.19
N THR A 64 15.00 -17.53 12.87
CA THR A 64 14.48 -16.37 13.61
C THR A 64 15.29 -16.06 14.86
N ILE A 65 15.92 -17.06 15.48
CA ILE A 65 16.81 -16.88 16.63
C ILE A 65 18.09 -16.19 16.16
N ASN A 66 18.72 -16.73 15.12
CA ASN A 66 19.94 -16.17 14.53
C ASN A 66 19.73 -14.71 14.07
N ALA A 67 18.58 -14.41 13.46
CA ALA A 67 18.25 -13.04 13.05
C ALA A 67 18.12 -12.08 14.24
N VAL A 68 17.60 -12.54 15.38
CA VAL A 68 17.53 -11.72 16.60
C VAL A 68 18.91 -11.52 17.20
N GLU A 69 19.74 -12.57 17.23
CA GLU A 69 21.13 -12.49 17.70
C GLU A 69 21.96 -11.50 16.87
N GLU A 70 21.82 -11.52 15.54
CA GLU A 70 22.49 -10.58 14.64
C GLU A 70 22.07 -9.12 14.93
N ILE A 71 20.79 -8.85 15.21
CA ILE A 71 20.33 -7.50 15.55
C ILE A 71 20.88 -7.10 16.93
N MET A 72 20.90 -8.01 17.91
CA MET A 72 21.47 -7.71 19.24
C MET A 72 22.96 -7.39 19.17
N GLU A 73 23.71 -8.03 18.27
CA GLU A 73 25.14 -7.79 18.08
C GLU A 73 25.41 -6.46 17.36
N ASN A 74 24.69 -6.19 16.27
CA ASN A 74 24.93 -4.99 15.45
C ASN A 74 24.26 -3.73 16.00
N GLU A 75 23.10 -3.87 16.63
CA GLU A 75 22.28 -2.77 17.15
C GLU A 75 21.81 -3.06 18.58
N PRO A 76 22.72 -3.05 19.58
CA PRO A 76 22.42 -3.50 20.95
C PRO A 76 21.39 -2.64 21.70
N ARG A 77 21.03 -1.47 21.15
CA ARG A 77 20.01 -0.58 21.72
C ARG A 77 18.63 -0.76 21.09
N THR A 78 18.52 -1.59 20.06
CA THR A 78 17.26 -1.87 19.38
C THR A 78 16.38 -2.73 20.30
N SER A 79 15.17 -2.25 20.59
CA SER A 79 14.18 -3.02 21.34
C SER A 79 13.51 -4.02 20.38
N ILE A 80 13.75 -5.32 20.60
CA ILE A 80 13.31 -6.42 19.74
C ILE A 80 12.09 -7.14 20.28
#